data_AF-A0A1F2V5U8-F1
#
_entry.id   AF-A0A1F2V5U8-F1
#
_cell.length_a   1.000
_cell.length_b   1.000
_cell.length_c   1.000
_cell.angle_alpha   90.00
_cell.angle_beta   90.00
_cell.angle_gamma   90.00
#
_symmetry.space_group_name_H-M   'P 1'
#
loop_
_entity.id
_entity.type
_entity.pdbx_description
1 polymer ?
#
loop_
_entity_poly.entity_id
_entity_poly.type
_entity_poly.pdbx_seq_one_letter_code
_entity_poly.pdbx_strand_id
1 'polypeptide(L)'
;MNICITTPAPAHSRKGNRITALRWARLLKELGHRVVIEENYRGRRCDVLIALHARRSFPSVERFRREHPDLPLIVVLTGTDLYGDIHTDPQAQQSLELASRLVLLQPLGISELSAHLRARARVIYQSAEKPTGRISPKKDVWEVCVSGHLRPVKDPFRAARAARLLPGSS
;
A
#
# COMPACT_ATOMS: atom_id res chain seq x y z
N MET A 1 21.51 6.99 -2.71
CA MET A 1 20.69 7.84 -1.83
C MET A 1 20.36 7.12 -0.54
N ASN A 2 20.06 7.88 0.52
CA ASN A 2 19.44 7.43 1.76
C ASN A 2 17.93 7.60 1.65
N ILE A 3 17.17 6.51 1.71
CA ILE A 3 15.71 6.50 1.55
C ILE A 3 15.09 6.08 2.88
N CYS A 4 14.14 6.88 3.37
CA CYS A 4 13.27 6.50 4.48
C CYS A 4 11.92 6.02 3.93
N ILE A 5 11.47 4.84 4.35
CA ILE A 5 10.12 4.35 4.08
C ILE A 5 9.34 4.37 5.39
N THR A 6 8.24 5.12 5.46
CA THR A 6 7.31 5.05 6.59
C THR A 6 6.15 4.14 6.29
N THR A 7 5.76 3.30 7.25
CA THR A 7 4.62 2.40 7.14
C THR A 7 3.87 2.31 8.45
N PRO A 8 2.53 2.41 8.47
CA PRO A 8 1.72 2.35 9.69
C PRO A 8 1.58 0.92 10.25
N ALA A 9 2.31 -0.05 9.68
CA ALA A 9 2.32 -1.44 10.10
C ALA A 9 3.64 -1.76 10.82
N PRO A 10 3.58 -2.25 12.07
CA PRO A 10 4.76 -2.41 12.90
C PRO A 10 5.72 -3.49 12.38
N ALA A 11 6.90 -3.53 12.98
CA ALA A 11 7.85 -4.61 12.74
C ALA A 11 7.18 -6.00 12.92
N HIS A 12 7.59 -6.96 12.09
CA HIS A 12 7.03 -8.33 12.07
C HIS A 12 5.54 -8.45 11.72
N SER A 13 4.85 -7.36 11.37
CA SER A 13 3.46 -7.42 10.92
C SER A 13 3.32 -8.12 9.56
N ARG A 14 2.29 -8.97 9.43
CA ARG A 14 1.87 -9.56 8.14
C ARG A 14 0.91 -8.68 7.34
N LYS A 15 0.68 -7.43 7.77
CA LYS A 15 -0.17 -6.47 7.05
C LYS A 15 0.45 -6.07 5.71
N GLY A 16 -0.40 -5.86 4.71
CA GLY A 16 0.01 -5.51 3.34
C GLY A 16 1.03 -4.38 3.28
N ASN A 17 0.82 -3.27 4.01
CA ASN A 17 1.76 -2.14 4.01
C ASN A 17 3.16 -2.53 4.51
N ARG A 18 3.27 -3.44 5.50
CA ARG A 18 4.57 -3.93 5.97
C ARG A 18 5.26 -4.78 4.91
N ILE A 19 4.51 -5.66 4.23
CA ILE A 19 5.02 -6.50 3.15
C ILE A 19 5.50 -5.62 1.98
N THR A 20 4.71 -4.61 1.59
CA THR A 20 5.10 -3.62 0.57
C THR A 20 6.39 -2.88 0.97
N ALA A 21 6.48 -2.37 2.20
CA ALA A 21 7.66 -1.65 2.70
C ALA A 21 8.92 -2.52 2.64
N LEU A 22 8.84 -3.76 3.12
CA LEU A 22 9.97 -4.71 3.11
C LEU A 22 10.43 -5.02 1.69
N ARG A 23 9.48 -5.26 0.79
CA ARG A 23 9.78 -5.60 -0.60
C ARG A 23 10.38 -4.43 -1.36
N TRP A 24 9.81 -3.23 -1.22
CA TRP A 24 10.39 -2.03 -1.83
C TRP A 24 11.76 -1.72 -1.26
N ALA A 25 11.97 -1.88 0.05
CA ALA A 25 13.28 -1.71 0.65
C ALA A 25 14.32 -2.68 0.08
N ARG A 26 13.94 -3.94 -0.19
CA ARG A 26 14.82 -4.90 -0.87
C ARG A 26 15.19 -4.43 -2.28
N LEU A 27 14.19 -4.12 -3.11
CA LEU A 27 14.41 -3.68 -4.49
C LEU A 27 15.27 -2.41 -4.57
N LEU A 28 14.99 -1.43 -3.72
CA LEU A 28 15.77 -0.18 -3.67
C LEU A 28 17.21 -0.42 -3.19
N LYS A 29 17.44 -1.38 -2.29
CA LYS A 29 18.79 -1.79 -1.88
C LYS A 29 19.54 -2.49 -3.01
N GLU A 30 18.87 -3.36 -3.78
CA GLU A 30 19.43 -4.00 -4.98
C GLU A 30 19.83 -2.96 -6.04
N LEU A 31 19.14 -1.83 -6.11
CA LEU A 31 19.50 -0.66 -6.93
C LEU A 31 20.61 0.23 -6.33
N GLY A 32 21.26 -0.20 -5.25
CA GLY A 32 22.40 0.51 -4.64
C GLY A 32 22.01 1.64 -3.68
N HIS A 33 20.78 1.65 -3.15
CA HIS A 33 20.36 2.65 -2.16
C HIS A 33 20.45 2.15 -0.71
N ARG A 34 20.63 3.08 0.22
CA ARG A 34 20.52 2.82 1.66
C ARG A 34 19.08 3.05 2.07
N VAL A 35 18.43 2.04 2.68
CA VAL A 35 17.00 2.12 3.01
C VAL A 35 16.75 1.79 4.48
N VAL A 36 16.01 2.65 5.15
CA VAL A 36 15.48 2.44 6.51
C VAL A 36 13.96 2.39 6.44
N ILE A 37 13.34 1.51 7.22
CA ILE A 37 11.89 1.44 7.39
C ILE A 37 11.55 1.88 8.81
N GLU A 38 10.68 2.87 8.95
CA GLU A 38 10.21 3.39 10.23
C GLU A 38 8.67 3.34 10.28
N GLU A 39 8.09 3.28 11.48
CA GLU A 39 6.63 3.43 11.62
C GLU A 39 6.21 4.88 11.48
N ASN A 40 7.00 5.77 12.07
CA ASN A 40 6.84 7.21 12.01
C ASN A 40 8.21 7.83 11.74
N TYR A 41 8.25 8.84 10.87
CA TYR A 41 9.44 9.64 10.62
C TYR A 41 9.81 10.45 11.88
N ARG A 42 11.05 10.31 12.35
CA ARG A 42 11.53 10.95 13.58
C ARG A 42 12.62 12.02 13.35
N GLY A 43 12.70 12.60 12.15
CA GLY A 43 13.73 13.58 11.80
C GLY A 43 15.05 12.96 11.31
N ARG A 44 15.02 11.69 10.88
CA ARG A 44 16.21 11.04 10.32
C ARG A 44 16.61 11.70 9.02
N ARG A 45 17.88 12.14 8.92
CA ARG A 45 18.44 12.61 7.64
C ARG A 45 18.28 11.55 6.55
N CYS A 46 17.54 11.89 5.49
CA CYS A 46 17.38 11.09 4.29
C CYS A 46 17.18 12.01 3.08
N ASP A 47 17.44 11.48 1.89
CA ASP A 47 17.33 12.22 0.63
C ASP A 47 15.90 12.15 0.07
N VAL A 48 15.14 11.11 0.43
CA VAL A 48 13.76 10.86 0.00
C VAL A 48 12.96 10.20 1.13
N LEU A 49 11.73 10.67 1.35
CA LEU A 49 10.73 9.97 2.17
C LEU A 49 9.68 9.31 1.28
N ILE A 50 9.42 8.03 1.50
CA ILE A 50 8.33 7.25 0.90
C ILE A 50 7.33 6.88 2.00
N ALA A 51 6.17 7.51 2.01
CA ALA A 51 5.12 7.28 3.00
C ALA A 51 4.04 6.32 2.45
N LEU A 52 3.92 5.14 3.05
CA LEU A 52 2.86 4.19 2.73
C LEU A 52 1.61 4.53 3.51
N HIS A 53 0.52 4.84 2.79
CA HIS A 53 -0.80 5.21 3.31
C HIS A 53 -0.95 6.69 3.63
N ALA A 54 -1.79 7.41 2.88
CA ALA A 54 -1.94 8.87 3.01
C ALA A 54 -2.33 9.32 4.43
N ARG A 55 -3.47 8.84 4.95
CA ARG A 55 -3.94 9.24 6.29
C ARG A 55 -2.98 8.83 7.42
N ARG A 56 -2.68 7.53 7.52
CA ARG A 56 -1.95 6.99 8.66
C ARG A 56 -0.49 7.44 8.74
N SER A 57 0.10 7.86 7.63
CA SER A 57 1.45 8.44 7.62
C SER A 57 1.46 9.96 7.61
N PHE A 58 0.31 10.64 7.75
CA PHE A 58 0.21 12.10 7.76
C PHE A 58 1.19 12.77 8.75
N PRO A 59 1.34 12.32 10.02
CA PRO A 59 2.32 12.94 10.92
C PRO A 59 3.76 12.89 10.41
N SER A 60 4.12 11.86 9.63
CA SER A 60 5.44 11.76 9.00
C SER A 60 5.56 12.65 7.78
N VAL A 61 4.50 12.71 6.96
CA VAL A 61 4.41 13.54 5.75
C VAL A 61 4.51 15.02 6.10
N GLU A 62 3.68 15.48 7.04
CA GLU A 62 3.65 16.86 7.51
C GLU A 62 4.99 17.28 8.09
N ARG A 63 5.53 16.47 9.01
CA ARG A 63 6.83 16.76 9.64
C ARG A 63 7.96 16.82 8.61
N PHE A 64 8.03 15.86 7.70
CA PHE A 64 9.07 15.82 6.68
C PHE A 64 9.00 17.01 5.74
N ARG A 65 7.80 17.38 5.26
CA ARG A 65 7.66 18.56 4.39
C ARG A 65 8.02 19.85 5.10
N ARG A 66 7.70 19.98 6.39
CA ARG A 66 8.08 21.15 7.21
C ARG A 66 9.59 21.25 7.41
N GLU A 67 10.25 20.14 7.72
CA GLU A 67 11.70 20.12 8.00
C GLU A 67 12.54 20.17 6.70
N HIS A 68 11.99 19.68 5.59
CA HIS A 68 12.69 19.51 4.32
C HIS A 68 11.79 19.94 3.15
N PRO A 69 11.52 21.25 2.98
CA PRO A 69 10.56 21.75 1.99
C PRO A 69 10.93 21.43 0.55
N ASP A 70 12.21 21.20 0.24
CA ASP A 70 12.69 20.95 -1.12
C ASP A 70 12.98 19.47 -1.42
N LEU A 71 12.97 18.60 -0.41
CA LEU A 71 13.30 17.19 -0.60
C LEU A 71 12.11 16.39 -1.16
N PRO A 72 12.36 15.38 -2.02
CA PRO A 72 11.30 14.53 -2.54
C PRO A 72 10.53 13.79 -1.46
N LEU A 73 9.21 13.99 -1.47
CA LEU A 73 8.24 13.28 -0.66
C LEU A 73 7.30 12.46 -1.57
N ILE A 74 7.27 11.15 -1.40
CA ILE A 74 6.40 10.25 -2.17
C ILE A 74 5.34 9.69 -1.23
N VAL A 75 4.06 9.83 -1.60
CA VAL A 75 2.95 9.18 -0.88
C VAL A 75 2.44 8.03 -1.74
N VAL A 76 2.38 6.83 -1.15
CA VAL A 76 1.89 5.62 -1.79
C VAL A 76 0.49 5.32 -1.28
N LEU A 77 -0.47 5.28 -2.20
CA LEU A 77 -1.87 4.96 -1.90
C LEU A 77 -2.06 3.44 -1.91
N THR A 78 -2.49 2.90 -0.76
CA THR A 78 -2.44 1.45 -0.44
C THR A 78 -3.80 0.75 -0.43
N GLY A 79 -4.87 1.48 -0.75
CA GLY A 79 -6.21 0.93 -1.02
C GLY A 79 -7.27 1.56 -0.12
N THR A 80 -7.20 1.34 1.20
CA THR A 80 -8.22 1.90 2.11
C THR A 80 -8.18 3.41 2.22
N ASP A 81 -6.99 3.99 2.04
CA ASP A 81 -6.83 5.43 1.88
C ASP A 81 -7.38 5.91 0.54
N LEU A 82 -7.01 5.24 -0.55
CA LEU A 82 -7.42 5.59 -1.92
C LEU A 82 -8.94 5.65 -2.10
N TYR A 83 -9.67 4.66 -1.60
CA TYR A 83 -11.11 4.53 -1.82
C TYR A 83 -11.96 5.07 -0.66
N GLY A 84 -11.34 5.64 0.37
CA GLY A 84 -12.03 6.06 1.58
C GLY A 84 -11.48 7.37 2.11
N ASP A 85 -10.31 7.29 2.75
CA ASP A 85 -9.78 8.42 3.52
C ASP A 85 -9.55 9.67 2.65
N ILE A 86 -9.03 9.56 1.42
CA ILE A 86 -8.74 10.76 0.60
C ILE A 86 -9.99 11.58 0.22
N HIS A 87 -11.17 10.98 0.31
CA HIS A 87 -12.44 11.63 -0.03
C HIS A 87 -13.07 12.37 1.16
N THR A 88 -12.70 12.00 2.39
CA THR A 88 -13.42 12.45 3.60
C THR A 88 -12.53 12.97 4.71
N ASP A 89 -11.24 12.59 4.72
CA ASP A 89 -10.31 12.90 5.79
C ASP A 89 -9.35 14.04 5.39
N PRO A 90 -9.36 15.18 6.11
CA PRO A 90 -8.50 16.32 5.79
C PRO A 90 -7.01 16.00 5.85
N GLN A 91 -6.56 15.08 6.73
CA GLN A 91 -5.15 14.70 6.84
C GLN A 91 -4.71 13.87 5.63
N ALA A 92 -5.59 12.98 5.15
CA ALA A 92 -5.34 12.23 3.93
C ALA A 92 -5.22 13.17 2.72
N GLN A 93 -6.15 14.12 2.58
CA GLN A 93 -6.14 15.13 1.51
C GLN A 93 -4.88 15.99 1.55
N GLN A 94 -4.52 16.51 2.72
CA GLN A 94 -3.31 17.31 2.89
C GLN A 94 -2.05 16.52 2.57
N SER A 95 -2.00 15.21 2.88
CA SER A 95 -0.89 14.35 2.49
C SER A 95 -0.68 14.30 0.98
N LEU A 96 -1.77 14.33 0.20
CA LEU A 96 -1.68 14.35 -1.27
C LEU A 96 -1.08 15.67 -1.78
N GLU A 97 -1.49 16.78 -1.19
CA GLU A 97 -1.00 18.10 -1.58
C GLU A 97 0.47 18.29 -1.29
N LEU A 98 0.91 17.83 -0.10
CA LEU A 98 2.31 17.91 0.32
C LEU A 98 3.22 16.98 -0.50
N ALA A 99 2.69 15.97 -1.19
CA ALA A 99 3.50 14.99 -1.91
C ALA A 99 4.11 15.55 -3.20
N SER A 100 5.38 15.25 -3.45
CA SER A 100 6.06 15.54 -4.72
C SER A 100 5.59 14.60 -5.84
N ARG A 101 5.32 13.35 -5.49
CA ARG A 101 4.73 12.32 -6.36
C ARG A 101 3.76 11.45 -5.57
N LEU A 102 2.73 10.97 -6.26
CA LEU A 102 1.79 9.99 -5.76
C LEU A 102 2.06 8.66 -6.45
N VAL A 103 2.14 7.57 -5.71
CA VAL A 103 2.20 6.22 -6.27
C VAL A 103 0.90 5.50 -6.01
N LEU A 104 0.33 4.92 -7.07
CA LEU A 104 -0.86 4.08 -7.02
C LEU A 104 -0.48 2.66 -7.45
N LEU A 105 -1.23 1.70 -6.92
CA LEU A 105 -0.93 0.28 -7.16
C LEU A 105 -1.77 -0.34 -8.29
N GLN A 106 -2.64 0.46 -8.90
CA GLN A 106 -3.51 0.09 -10.02
C GLN A 106 -3.98 1.35 -10.78
N PRO A 107 -4.29 1.26 -12.10
CA PRO A 107 -4.51 2.43 -12.96
C PRO A 107 -5.83 3.17 -12.73
N LEU A 108 -6.93 2.49 -12.38
CA LEU A 108 -8.21 3.11 -12.04
C LEU A 108 -8.09 4.01 -10.80
N GLY A 109 -7.02 3.90 -10.01
CA GLY A 109 -6.82 4.75 -8.85
C GLY A 109 -6.60 6.21 -9.22
N ILE A 110 -6.17 6.47 -10.46
CA ILE A 110 -5.94 7.84 -10.94
C ILE A 110 -7.26 8.61 -10.99
N SER A 111 -8.39 7.95 -11.31
CA SER A 111 -9.68 8.63 -11.37
C SER A 111 -10.21 9.05 -10.00
N GLU A 112 -9.73 8.42 -8.92
CA GLU A 112 -10.05 8.81 -7.54
C GLU A 112 -9.36 10.13 -7.12
N LEU A 113 -8.38 10.61 -7.88
CA LEU A 113 -7.65 11.84 -7.58
C LEU A 113 -8.30 13.06 -8.25
N SER A 114 -8.27 14.19 -7.54
CA SER A 114 -8.53 15.52 -8.11
C SER A 114 -7.63 15.80 -9.31
N ALA A 115 -8.14 16.53 -10.30
CA ALA A 115 -7.49 16.69 -11.61
C ALA A 115 -6.04 17.19 -11.52
N HIS A 116 -5.76 18.16 -10.64
CA HIS A 116 -4.42 18.73 -10.47
C HIS A 116 -3.41 17.75 -9.85
N LEU A 117 -3.88 16.71 -9.15
CA LEU A 117 -3.02 15.67 -8.55
C LEU A 117 -2.60 14.61 -9.56
N ARG A 118 -3.38 14.40 -10.63
CA ARG A 118 -3.18 13.31 -11.60
C ARG A 118 -1.83 13.42 -12.33
N ALA A 119 -1.35 14.64 -12.59
CA ALA A 119 -0.04 14.85 -13.22
C ALA A 119 1.14 14.31 -12.37
N ARG A 120 0.98 14.32 -11.03
CA ARG A 120 1.96 13.82 -10.05
C ARG A 120 1.85 12.31 -9.80
N ALA A 121 0.80 11.67 -10.31
CA ALA A 121 0.51 10.26 -10.09
C ALA A 121 1.33 9.34 -10.99
N ARG A 122 1.82 8.23 -10.44
CA ARG A 122 2.48 7.14 -11.16
C ARG A 122 1.92 5.81 -10.68
N VAL A 123 1.66 4.91 -11.63
CA VAL A 123 1.17 3.56 -11.32
C VAL A 123 2.36 2.62 -11.25
N ILE A 124 2.53 1.95 -10.12
CA ILE A 124 3.50 0.87 -9.94
C ILE A 124 2.73 -0.38 -9.55
N TYR A 125 2.61 -1.32 -10.49
CA TYR A 125 1.92 -2.59 -10.25
C TYR A 125 2.63 -3.41 -9.19
N GLN A 126 1.85 -4.01 -8.29
CA GLN A 126 2.38 -5.03 -7.39
C GLN A 126 2.50 -6.35 -8.16
N SER A 127 3.70 -6.92 -8.18
CA SER A 127 3.91 -8.30 -8.63
C SER A 127 3.82 -9.28 -7.45
N ALA A 128 3.82 -10.58 -7.72
CA ALA A 128 3.96 -11.62 -6.70
C ALA A 128 4.89 -12.70 -7.24
N GLU A 129 5.66 -13.33 -6.36
CA GLU A 129 6.42 -14.52 -6.74
C GLU A 129 5.45 -15.69 -6.94
N LYS A 130 5.66 -16.45 -8.02
CA LYS A 130 4.88 -17.66 -8.26
C LYS A 130 5.22 -18.70 -7.19
N PRO A 131 4.22 -19.40 -6.61
CA PRO A 131 4.49 -20.53 -5.72
C PRO A 131 5.40 -21.57 -6.40
N THR A 132 6.33 -22.12 -5.62
CA THR A 132 7.20 -23.22 -6.08
C THR A 132 6.49 -24.57 -5.92
N GLY A 133 6.81 -25.52 -6.80
CA GLY A 133 6.23 -26.87 -6.78
C GLY A 133 5.03 -27.07 -7.71
N ARG A 134 4.62 -28.34 -7.87
CA ARG A 134 3.47 -28.73 -8.71
C ARG A 134 2.19 -28.58 -7.90
N ILE A 135 1.31 -27.67 -8.33
CA ILE A 135 -0.04 -27.54 -7.77
C ILE A 135 -0.92 -28.59 -8.47
N SER A 136 -1.42 -29.56 -7.72
CA SER A 136 -2.37 -30.56 -8.23
C SER A 136 -3.72 -30.33 -7.55
N PRO A 137 -4.74 -29.82 -8.29
CA PRO A 137 -6.08 -29.68 -7.73
C PRO A 137 -6.68 -31.05 -7.42
N LYS A 138 -7.58 -31.13 -6.43
CA LYS A 138 -8.37 -32.34 -6.21
C LYS A 138 -9.30 -32.60 -7.39
N LYS A 139 -9.61 -33.87 -7.64
CA LYS A 139 -10.38 -34.31 -8.83
C LYS A 139 -11.86 -34.57 -8.51
N ASP A 140 -12.15 -34.76 -7.23
CA ASP A 140 -13.39 -35.24 -6.66
C ASP A 140 -14.17 -34.14 -5.92
N VAL A 141 -13.57 -32.96 -5.77
CA VAL A 141 -14.20 -31.81 -5.10
C VAL A 141 -13.90 -30.52 -5.86
N TRP A 142 -14.81 -29.55 -5.74
CA TRP A 142 -14.57 -28.20 -6.19
C TRP A 142 -14.01 -27.33 -5.05
N GLU A 143 -12.74 -26.92 -5.15
CA GLU A 143 -12.05 -26.18 -4.08
C GLU A 143 -12.07 -24.68 -4.31
N VAL A 144 -12.47 -23.93 -3.27
CA VAL A 144 -12.34 -22.47 -3.20
C VAL A 144 -11.52 -22.08 -1.98
N CYS A 145 -10.52 -21.24 -2.18
CA CYS A 145 -9.74 -20.64 -1.10
C CYS A 145 -9.96 -19.12 -1.07
N VAL A 146 -10.36 -18.60 0.09
CA VAL A 146 -10.45 -17.16 0.35
C VAL A 146 -9.35 -16.78 1.32
N SER A 147 -8.37 -16.03 0.84
CA SER A 147 -7.22 -15.61 1.64
C SER A 147 -7.27 -14.11 1.95
N GLY A 148 -7.32 -13.78 3.24
CA GLY A 148 -7.22 -12.40 3.70
C GLY A 148 -7.64 -12.19 5.15
N HIS A 149 -7.24 -11.05 5.73
CA HIS A 149 -7.73 -10.65 7.06
C HIS A 149 -9.26 -10.55 7.12
N LEU A 150 -9.86 -11.00 8.21
CA LEU A 150 -11.29 -10.87 8.49
C LEU A 150 -11.61 -9.42 8.86
N ARG A 151 -11.98 -8.62 7.86
CA ARG A 151 -12.33 -7.20 8.03
C ARG A 151 -13.62 -6.89 7.28
N PRO A 152 -14.47 -5.97 7.77
CA PRO A 152 -15.72 -5.61 7.09
C PRO A 152 -15.53 -5.23 5.62
N VAL A 153 -14.50 -4.42 5.30
CA VAL A 153 -14.17 -4.00 3.92
C VAL A 153 -13.86 -5.17 2.96
N LYS A 154 -13.52 -6.34 3.50
CA LYS A 154 -13.22 -7.55 2.72
C LYS A 154 -14.40 -8.51 2.64
N ASP A 155 -15.46 -8.24 3.40
CA ASP A 155 -16.66 -9.06 3.50
C ASP A 155 -16.36 -10.58 3.53
N PRO A 156 -15.67 -11.06 4.58
CA PRO A 156 -15.05 -12.39 4.59
C PRO A 156 -16.07 -13.54 4.48
N PHE A 157 -17.34 -13.28 4.80
CA PHE A 157 -18.40 -14.29 4.75
C PHE A 157 -19.14 -14.31 3.41
N ARG A 158 -18.87 -13.36 2.50
CA ARG A 158 -19.53 -13.29 1.19
C ARG A 158 -19.37 -14.59 0.41
N ALA A 159 -18.16 -15.16 0.39
CA ALA A 159 -17.89 -16.41 -0.30
C ALA A 159 -18.66 -17.59 0.31
N ALA A 160 -18.71 -17.70 1.65
CA ALA A 160 -19.48 -18.74 2.32
C ALA A 160 -21.00 -18.61 2.07
N ARG A 161 -21.51 -17.37 1.97
CA ARG A 161 -22.91 -17.12 1.58
C ARG A 161 -23.17 -17.51 0.14
N ALA A 162 -22.26 -17.17 -0.78
CA ALA A 162 -22.36 -17.52 -2.19
C ALA A 162 -22.28 -19.04 -2.41
N ALA A 163 -21.49 -19.76 -1.60
CA ALA A 163 -21.38 -21.22 -1.68
C ALA A 163 -22.72 -21.95 -1.46
N ARG A 164 -23.69 -21.33 -0.78
CA ARG A 164 -25.04 -21.90 -0.62
C ARG A 164 -25.85 -21.94 -1.93
N LEU A 165 -25.40 -21.23 -2.96
CA LEU A 165 -26.00 -21.22 -4.29
C LEU A 165 -25.44 -22.32 -5.19
N LEU A 166 -24.45 -23.09 -4.72
CA LEU A 166 -23.89 -24.21 -5.47
C LEU A 166 -24.88 -25.38 -5.51
N PRO A 167 -24.90 -26.16 -6.61
CA PRO A 167 -25.66 -27.40 -6.65
C PRO A 167 -25.10 -28.41 -5.66
N GLY A 168 -25.94 -29.33 -5.16
CA GLY A 168 -25.51 -30.38 -4.23
C GLY A 168 -24.46 -31.36 -4.77
N SER A 169 -24.14 -31.27 -6.07
CA SER A 169 -23.06 -32.01 -6.73
C SER A 169 -21.70 -31.30 -6.69
N SER A 170 -21.61 -30.12 -6.06
CA SER A 170 -20.36 -29.34 -5.92
C SER A 170 -19.52 -29.77 -4.73
#